data_AF-K1LV71-F1
#
_entry.id   AF-K1LV71-F1
#
_cell.length_a   1.000
_cell.length_b   1.000
_cell.length_c   1.000
_cell.angle_alpha   90.00
_cell.angle_beta   90.00
_cell.angle_gamma   90.00
#
_symmetry.space_group_name_H-M   'P 1'
#
loop_
_entity.id
_entity.type
_entity.pdbx_description
1 polymer ?
#
loop_
_entity_poly.entity_id
_entity_poly.type
_entity_poly.pdbx_seq_one_letter_code
_entity_poly.pdbx_strand_id
1 'polypeptide(L)'
;MHSVFTSLDSIDAFLKGEDGRKAINGLGPYITKIEQEMLRVEKAFPLTLTKESRMRFIDLEDIKTDLKKIILSSGLMVDYDGEEWIEGQEMLEGIRPLGQLSPIKACKLLSMVMIKDASDYGYYEQQLKNGILLKILKAITQKGEKEQ
;
A
#
# COMPACT_ATOMS: atom_id res chain seq x y z
N MET A 1 -7.91 -18.17 2.31
CA MET A 1 -7.41 -17.60 1.04
C MET A 1 -5.91 -17.72 1.07
N HIS A 2 -5.27 -18.30 0.05
CA HIS A 2 -3.81 -18.40 0.00
C HIS A 2 -3.23 -17.14 -0.63
N SER A 3 -2.23 -16.55 0.01
CA SER A 3 -1.51 -15.40 -0.52
C SER A 3 -0.67 -15.81 -1.72
N VAL A 4 -0.74 -15.02 -2.80
CA VAL A 4 0.06 -15.19 -4.01
C VAL A 4 1.27 -14.27 -3.92
N PHE A 5 2.46 -14.87 -3.96
CA PHE A 5 3.72 -14.15 -3.97
C PHE A 5 4.42 -14.32 -5.34
N THR A 6 5.05 -13.25 -5.79
CA THR A 6 5.99 -13.25 -6.91
C THR A 6 7.40 -13.19 -6.36
N SER A 7 8.36 -13.90 -6.96
CA SER A 7 9.75 -13.83 -6.48
C SER A 7 10.33 -12.43 -6.71
N LEU A 8 11.28 -12.01 -5.86
CA LEU A 8 11.93 -10.72 -6.03
C LEU A 8 12.65 -10.59 -7.39
N ASP A 9 13.18 -11.68 -7.92
CA ASP A 9 13.86 -11.70 -9.23
C ASP A 9 12.89 -11.53 -10.41
N SER A 10 11.61 -11.88 -10.23
CA SER A 10 10.61 -11.87 -11.30
C SER A 10 9.59 -10.74 -11.19
N ILE A 11 9.56 -9.99 -10.09
CA ILE A 11 8.57 -8.93 -9.85
C ILE A 11 8.58 -7.84 -10.93
N ASP A 12 9.76 -7.46 -11.43
CA ASP A 12 9.86 -6.47 -12.52
C ASP A 12 9.22 -6.98 -13.81
N ALA A 13 9.50 -8.24 -14.17
CA ALA A 13 8.90 -8.89 -15.34
C ALA A 13 7.38 -9.06 -15.16
N PHE A 14 6.94 -9.46 -13.97
CA PHE A 14 5.53 -9.58 -13.62
C PHE A 14 4.78 -8.25 -13.81
N LEU A 15 5.28 -7.16 -13.23
CA LEU A 15 4.67 -5.83 -13.32
C LEU A 15 4.52 -5.34 -14.77
N LYS A 16 5.45 -5.72 -15.65
CA LYS A 16 5.43 -5.38 -17.08
C LYS A 16 4.48 -6.28 -17.90
N GLY A 17 4.25 -7.50 -17.43
CA GLY A 17 3.41 -8.53 -18.04
C GLY A 17 1.90 -8.26 -17.94
N GLU A 18 1.11 -9.10 -18.60
CA GLU A 18 -0.35 -8.95 -18.66
C GLU A 18 -1.00 -9.07 -17.27
N ASP A 19 -0.58 -10.06 -16.48
CA ASP A 19 -1.13 -10.30 -15.15
C ASP A 19 -0.79 -9.18 -14.16
N GLY A 20 0.44 -8.65 -14.19
CA GLY A 20 0.81 -7.49 -13.40
C GLY A 20 0.01 -6.24 -13.77
N ARG A 21 -0.24 -6.00 -15.07
CA ARG A 21 -1.11 -4.90 -15.50
C ARG A 21 -2.56 -5.08 -15.03
N LYS A 22 -3.09 -6.30 -15.07
CA LYS A 22 -4.43 -6.60 -14.52
C LYS A 22 -4.49 -6.34 -13.02
N ALA A 23 -3.48 -6.79 -12.27
CA ALA A 23 -3.35 -6.53 -10.84
C ALA A 23 -3.33 -5.03 -10.52
N ILE A 24 -2.48 -4.26 -11.22
CA ILE A 24 -2.37 -2.81 -11.09
C ILE A 24 -3.71 -2.12 -11.37
N ASN A 25 -4.37 -2.47 -12.48
CA ASN A 25 -5.66 -1.90 -12.84
C ASN A 25 -6.73 -2.21 -11.78
N GLY A 26 -6.67 -3.40 -11.16
CA GLY A 26 -7.56 -3.79 -10.06
C GLY A 26 -7.42 -2.90 -8.82
N LEU A 27 -6.26 -2.28 -8.59
CA LEU A 27 -6.04 -1.36 -7.46
C LEU A 27 -6.65 0.03 -7.67
N GLY A 28 -6.77 0.48 -8.92
CA GLY A 28 -7.17 1.85 -9.27
C GLY A 28 -8.44 2.34 -8.57
N PRO A 29 -9.56 1.60 -8.63
CA PRO A 29 -10.81 1.98 -7.96
C PRO A 29 -10.65 2.18 -6.44
N TYR A 30 -9.81 1.37 -5.79
CA TYR A 30 -9.58 1.45 -4.34
C TYR A 30 -8.72 2.66 -3.98
N ILE A 31 -7.68 2.95 -4.78
CA ILE A 31 -6.86 4.16 -4.62
C ILE A 31 -7.76 5.40 -4.66
N THR A 32 -8.62 5.52 -5.67
CA THR A 32 -9.53 6.66 -5.80
C THR A 32 -10.47 6.78 -4.60
N LYS A 33 -11.06 5.67 -4.13
CA LYS A 33 -11.96 5.70 -2.97
C LYS A 33 -11.25 6.12 -1.69
N ILE A 34 -10.03 5.62 -1.45
CA ILE A 34 -9.23 6.01 -0.29
C ILE A 34 -8.88 7.51 -0.33
N GLU A 35 -8.49 8.03 -1.50
CA GLU A 35 -8.20 9.46 -1.68
C GLU A 35 -9.43 10.33 -1.40
N GLN A 36 -10.60 9.94 -1.91
CA GLN A 36 -11.85 10.64 -1.68
C GLN A 36 -12.21 10.68 -0.19
N GLU A 37 -12.03 9.57 0.51
CA GLU A 37 -12.31 9.48 1.94
C GLU A 37 -11.35 10.32 2.78
N MET A 38 -10.05 10.26 2.49
CA MET A 38 -9.06 11.12 3.14
C MET A 38 -9.37 12.61 2.94
N LEU A 39 -9.74 12.99 1.71
CA LEU A 39 -10.11 14.37 1.39
C LEU A 39 -11.44 14.78 2.06
N ARG A 40 -12.41 13.87 2.18
CA ARG A 40 -13.67 14.10 2.89
C ARG A 40 -13.40 14.46 4.35
N VAL A 41 -12.58 13.67 5.04
CA VAL A 41 -12.21 13.92 6.44
C VAL A 41 -11.39 15.20 6.57
N GLU A 42 -10.45 15.45 5.66
CA GLU A 42 -9.66 16.69 5.67
C GLU A 42 -10.54 17.94 5.55
N LYS A 43 -11.59 17.91 4.73
CA LYS A 43 -12.53 19.03 4.54
C LYS A 43 -13.59 19.15 5.62
N ALA A 44 -14.05 18.04 6.18
CA ALA A 44 -15.15 18.00 7.13
C ALA A 44 -14.75 18.47 8.53
N PHE A 45 -13.48 18.34 8.91
CA PHE A 45 -13.02 18.65 10.25
C PHE A 45 -12.09 19.87 10.28
N PRO A 46 -12.23 20.74 11.29
CA PRO A 46 -11.41 21.95 11.42
C PRO A 46 -9.92 21.62 11.54
N LEU A 47 -9.07 22.54 11.08
CA LEU A 47 -7.62 22.40 11.09
C LEU A 47 -7.01 22.19 12.49
N THR A 48 -7.80 22.45 13.54
CA THR A 48 -7.44 22.29 14.95
C THR A 48 -7.26 20.84 15.40
N LEU A 49 -7.80 19.86 14.67
CA LEU A 49 -7.56 18.45 14.98
C LEU A 49 -6.20 17.98 14.46
N THR A 50 -5.46 17.27 15.31
CA THR A 50 -4.23 16.58 14.94
C THR A 50 -4.50 15.52 13.86
N LYS A 51 -3.47 15.17 13.08
CA LYS A 51 -3.59 14.11 12.05
C LYS A 51 -4.09 12.79 12.64
N GLU A 52 -3.55 12.40 13.79
CA GLU A 52 -3.97 11.20 14.52
C GLU A 52 -5.45 11.24 14.93
N SER A 53 -5.94 12.41 15.36
CA SER A 53 -7.35 12.57 15.72
C SER A 53 -8.26 12.44 14.50
N ARG A 54 -7.83 12.95 13.34
CA ARG A 54 -8.57 12.84 12.08
C ARG A 54 -8.67 11.40 11.59
N MET A 55 -7.65 10.57 11.82
CA MET A 55 -7.66 9.15 11.43
C MET A 55 -8.82 8.36 12.04
N ARG A 56 -9.34 8.78 13.20
CA ARG A 56 -10.51 8.14 13.84
C ARG A 56 -11.81 8.33 13.07
N PHE A 57 -11.86 9.31 12.15
CA PHE A 57 -13.04 9.63 11.35
C PHE A 57 -12.96 9.13 9.90
N ILE A 58 -11.83 8.51 9.53
CA ILE A 58 -11.66 7.84 8.24
C ILE A 58 -12.38 6.50 8.31
N ASP A 59 -13.41 6.36 7.47
CA ASP A 59 -14.18 5.13 7.33
C ASP A 59 -13.81 4.45 6.01
N LEU A 60 -13.17 3.29 6.12
CA LEU A 60 -12.72 2.49 5.00
C LEU A 60 -13.23 1.05 5.11
N GLU A 61 -14.23 0.78 5.95
CA GLU A 61 -14.63 -0.61 6.26
C GLU A 61 -15.06 -1.37 5.00
N ASP A 62 -15.81 -0.71 4.12
CA ASP A 62 -16.29 -1.22 2.83
C ASP A 62 -15.16 -1.48 1.81
N ILE A 63 -13.99 -0.89 2.02
CA ILE A 63 -12.86 -0.90 1.06
C ILE A 63 -11.76 -1.84 1.57
N LYS A 64 -11.52 -1.83 2.88
CA LYS A 64 -10.43 -2.52 3.58
C LYS A 64 -10.40 -4.00 3.23
N THR A 65 -11.55 -4.67 3.39
CA THR A 65 -11.65 -6.12 3.21
C THR A 65 -11.40 -6.53 1.76
N ASP A 66 -11.99 -5.84 0.80
CA ASP A 66 -11.89 -6.21 -0.61
C ASP A 66 -10.53 -5.83 -1.21
N LEU A 67 -9.97 -4.69 -0.80
CA LEU A 67 -8.61 -4.32 -1.16
C LEU A 67 -7.61 -5.36 -0.64
N LYS A 68 -7.76 -5.80 0.62
CA LYS A 68 -6.90 -6.83 1.20
C LYS A 68 -6.96 -8.13 0.39
N LYS A 69 -8.16 -8.58 0.00
CA LYS A 69 -8.33 -9.77 -0.87
C LYS A 69 -7.62 -9.60 -2.22
N ILE A 70 -7.76 -8.44 -2.87
CA ILE A 70 -7.09 -8.17 -4.15
C ILE A 70 -5.58 -8.24 -3.98
N ILE A 71 -5.01 -7.54 -3.00
CA ILE A 71 -3.57 -7.55 -2.72
C ILE A 71 -3.08 -8.99 -2.55
N LEU A 72 -3.74 -9.77 -1.69
CA LEU A 72 -3.36 -11.16 -1.40
C LEU A 72 -3.45 -12.09 -2.62
N SER A 73 -4.34 -11.83 -3.57
CA SER A 73 -4.53 -12.68 -4.77
C SER A 73 -3.79 -12.19 -6.01
N SER A 74 -3.23 -10.98 -5.98
CA SER A 74 -2.78 -10.27 -7.17
C SER A 74 -1.40 -10.65 -7.67
N GLY A 75 -0.54 -11.27 -6.85
CA GLY A 75 0.88 -11.46 -7.16
C GLY A 75 1.74 -10.21 -6.98
N LEU A 76 1.20 -9.11 -6.44
CA LEU A 76 1.98 -7.90 -6.12
C LEU A 76 2.82 -8.04 -4.85
N MET A 77 2.55 -9.06 -4.03
CA MET A 77 3.38 -9.38 -2.89
C MET A 77 4.64 -10.11 -3.35
N VAL A 78 5.77 -9.80 -2.74
CA VAL A 78 7.09 -10.33 -3.06
C VAL A 78 7.52 -11.27 -1.96
N ASP A 79 7.99 -12.45 -2.35
CA ASP A 79 8.61 -13.39 -1.44
C ASP A 79 10.07 -12.96 -1.17
N TYR A 80 10.31 -12.32 -0.03
CA TYR A 80 11.64 -11.96 0.44
C TYR A 80 11.64 -11.75 1.96
N ASP A 81 12.83 -11.85 2.57
CA ASP A 81 13.00 -11.55 3.99
C ASP A 81 12.96 -10.04 4.24
N GLY A 82 11.82 -9.56 4.73
CA GLY A 82 11.58 -8.16 5.07
C GLY A 82 12.12 -7.74 6.43
N GLU A 83 12.46 -8.68 7.31
CA GLU A 83 12.89 -8.36 8.68
C GLU A 83 14.30 -7.76 8.70
N GLU A 84 15.16 -8.15 7.75
CA GLU A 84 16.52 -7.62 7.64
C GLU A 84 16.59 -6.27 6.91
N TRP A 85 15.50 -5.83 6.26
CA TRP A 85 15.48 -4.56 5.53
C TRP A 85 15.13 -3.38 6.45
N ILE A 86 16.11 -2.94 7.24
CA ILE A 86 16.01 -1.82 8.21
C ILE A 86 15.39 -0.57 7.58
N GLU A 87 15.85 -0.18 6.38
CA GLU A 87 15.30 0.99 5.68
C GLU A 87 13.79 0.88 5.45
N GLY A 88 13.28 -0.31 5.11
CA GLY A 88 11.85 -0.55 4.92
C GLY A 88 11.06 -0.43 6.22
N GLN A 89 11.62 -0.92 7.33
CA GLN A 89 11.02 -0.76 8.66
C GLN A 89 10.94 0.70 9.07
N GLU A 90 12.05 1.44 8.97
CA GLU A 90 12.11 2.88 9.28
C GLU A 90 11.09 3.68 8.45
N MET A 91 10.86 3.30 7.19
CA MET A 91 9.86 3.94 6.33
C MET A 91 8.42 3.68 6.80
N LEU A 92 8.10 2.45 7.20
CA LEU A 92 6.76 2.08 7.66
C LEU A 92 6.44 2.59 9.08
N GLU A 93 7.47 2.80 9.90
CA GLU A 93 7.37 3.42 11.22
C GLU A 93 7.36 4.95 11.17
N GLY A 94 7.59 5.54 9.98
CA GLY A 94 7.62 6.99 9.79
C GLY A 94 8.88 7.68 10.32
N ILE A 95 9.91 6.92 10.71
CA ILE A 95 11.24 7.41 11.09
C ILE A 95 11.93 7.99 9.84
N ARG A 96 11.81 7.30 8.71
CA ARG A 96 12.34 7.72 7.41
C ARG A 96 11.20 8.12 6.47
N PRO A 97 11.31 9.22 5.70
CA PRO A 97 10.32 9.54 4.68
C PRO A 97 10.31 8.49 3.57
N LEU A 98 9.13 8.11 3.08
CA LEU A 98 8.98 7.17 1.96
C LEU A 98 9.63 7.67 0.65
N GLY A 99 9.74 8.98 0.45
CA GLY A 99 10.32 9.58 -0.76
C GLY A 99 9.60 9.16 -2.05
N GLN A 100 10.33 9.20 -3.17
CA GLN A 100 9.89 8.60 -4.43
C GLN A 100 10.24 7.10 -4.40
N LEU A 101 9.21 6.24 -4.41
CA LEU A 101 9.38 4.79 -4.41
C LEU A 101 9.42 4.24 -5.84
N SER A 102 10.35 3.32 -6.11
CA SER A 102 10.24 2.47 -7.31
C SER A 102 9.12 1.44 -7.13
N PRO A 103 8.49 0.96 -8.22
CA PRO A 103 7.44 -0.05 -8.14
C PRO A 103 7.88 -1.31 -7.37
N ILE A 104 9.12 -1.76 -7.56
CA ILE A 104 9.69 -2.90 -6.84
C ILE A 104 9.78 -2.62 -5.34
N LYS A 105 10.32 -1.46 -4.94
CA LYS A 105 10.42 -1.07 -3.53
C LYS A 105 9.02 -0.95 -2.90
N ALA A 106 8.05 -0.45 -3.65
CA ALA A 106 6.66 -0.38 -3.22
C ALA A 106 6.04 -1.78 -3.02
N CYS A 107 6.28 -2.73 -3.92
CA CYS A 107 5.84 -4.13 -3.75
C CYS A 107 6.49 -4.79 -2.52
N LYS A 108 7.77 -4.50 -2.25
CA LYS A 108 8.45 -4.93 -1.02
C LYS A 108 7.76 -4.40 0.24
N LEU A 109 7.54 -3.08 0.31
CA LEU A 109 6.85 -2.43 1.43
C LEU A 109 5.41 -2.95 1.60
N LEU A 110 4.68 -3.16 0.51
CA LEU A 110 3.34 -3.77 0.52
C LEU A 110 3.38 -5.14 1.20
N SER A 111 4.37 -5.96 0.84
CA SER A 111 4.54 -7.31 1.40
C SER A 111 4.81 -7.25 2.90
N MET A 112 5.69 -6.36 3.35
CA MET A 112 5.96 -6.14 4.77
C MET A 112 4.71 -5.73 5.55
N VAL A 113 3.89 -4.83 5.01
CA VAL A 113 2.63 -4.42 5.66
C VAL A 113 1.70 -5.61 5.84
N MET A 114 1.55 -6.43 4.80
CA MET A 114 0.63 -7.58 4.82
C MET A 114 1.13 -8.72 5.72
N ILE A 115 2.44 -8.96 5.74
CA ILE A 115 3.07 -9.95 6.64
C ILE A 115 2.97 -9.49 8.10
N LYS A 116 3.31 -8.22 8.37
CA LYS A 116 3.25 -7.68 9.73
C LYS A 116 1.83 -7.69 10.28
N ASP A 117 0.82 -7.37 9.46
CA ASP A 117 -0.59 -7.46 9.86
C ASP A 117 -1.04 -8.88 10.25
N ALA A 118 -0.37 -9.93 9.77
CA ALA A 118 -0.63 -11.30 10.21
C ALA A 118 -0.15 -11.56 11.65
N SER A 119 0.87 -10.82 12.11
CA SER A 119 1.42 -10.89 13.47
C SER A 119 0.89 -9.80 14.43
N ASP A 120 0.50 -8.64 13.88
CA ASP A 120 0.09 -7.43 14.60
C ASP A 120 -1.26 -6.97 14.03
N TYR A 121 -2.34 -7.49 14.61
CA TYR A 121 -3.69 -7.29 14.09
C TYR A 121 -4.08 -5.81 14.08
N GLY A 122 -4.43 -5.31 12.90
CA GLY A 122 -4.83 -3.91 12.71
C GLY A 122 -3.73 -3.04 12.12
N TYR A 123 -2.51 -3.57 11.94
CA TYR A 123 -1.42 -2.86 11.31
C TYR A 123 -1.78 -2.40 9.88
N TYR A 124 -2.39 -3.28 9.08
CA TYR A 124 -2.86 -2.95 7.73
C TYR A 124 -3.85 -1.77 7.74
N GLU A 125 -4.79 -1.77 8.67
CA GLU A 125 -5.79 -0.71 8.82
C GLU A 125 -5.14 0.61 9.24
N GLN A 126 -4.18 0.56 10.16
CA GLN A 126 -3.42 1.73 10.56
C GLN A 126 -2.65 2.33 9.37
N GLN A 127 -1.99 1.50 8.56
CA GLN A 127 -1.26 1.93 7.37
C GLN A 127 -2.17 2.47 6.25
N LEU A 128 -3.41 1.99 6.18
CA LEU A 128 -4.44 2.59 5.34
C LEU A 128 -4.81 4.00 5.84
N LYS A 129 -5.19 4.12 7.11
CA LYS A 129 -5.69 5.36 7.70
C LYS A 129 -4.64 6.47 7.75
N ASN A 130 -3.37 6.12 7.97
CA ASN A 130 -2.27 7.10 7.99
C ASN A 130 -1.77 7.49 6.58
N GLY A 131 -2.30 6.85 5.52
CA GLY A 131 -1.97 7.14 4.13
C GLY A 131 -0.66 6.53 3.62
N ILE A 132 0.05 5.74 4.42
CA ILE A 132 1.26 5.03 3.98
C ILE A 132 0.91 4.01 2.90
N LEU A 133 -0.13 3.20 3.10
CA LEU A 133 -0.54 2.20 2.12
C LEU A 133 -1.01 2.86 0.81
N LEU A 134 -1.70 4.00 0.89
CA LEU A 134 -2.08 4.76 -0.30
C LEU A 134 -0.85 5.18 -1.12
N LYS A 135 0.21 5.68 -0.47
CA LYS A 135 1.46 6.06 -1.16
C LYS A 135 2.13 4.87 -1.81
N ILE A 136 2.17 3.73 -1.12
CA ILE A 136 2.72 2.47 -1.65
C ILE A 136 1.93 2.04 -2.89
N LEU A 137 0.61 1.98 -2.79
CA LEU A 137 -0.26 1.58 -3.91
C LEU A 137 -0.09 2.53 -5.11
N LYS A 138 -0.04 3.85 -4.87
CA LYS A 138 0.21 4.82 -5.93
C LYS A 138 1.56 4.59 -6.61
N ALA A 139 2.62 4.33 -5.87
CA ALA A 139 3.93 4.03 -6.44
C ALA A 139 3.97 2.74 -7.28
N ILE A 140 3.14 1.74 -6.95
CA ILE A 140 2.97 0.53 -7.77
C ILE A 140 2.24 0.87 -9.08
N THR A 141 1.21 1.74 -9.01
CA THR A 141 0.39 2.10 -10.18
C THR A 141 0.98 3.19 -11.07
N GLN A 142 1.92 3.98 -10.55
CA GLN A 142 2.67 4.93 -11.35
C GLN A 142 3.47 4.11 -12.37
N LYS A 143 3.01 4.15 -13.63
CA LYS A 143 3.81 3.80 -14.79
C LYS A 143 5.21 4.38 -14.61
N GLY A 144 6.24 3.74 -15.16
CA GLY A 144 7.55 4.36 -15.35
C GLY A 144 7.49 5.61 -16.23
N GLU A 145 6.77 6.64 -15.81
CA GLU A 145 6.65 7.96 -16.41
C GLU A 145 7.88 8.79 -16.02
N LYS A 146 9.07 8.25 -16.31
CA LYS A 146 10.32 8.99 -16.46
C LYS A 146 11.28 8.26 -17.40
N GLU A 147 10.81 8.02 -18.62
CA GLU A 147 11.70 7.95 -19.80
C GLU A 147 11.02 8.76 -20.92
N GLN A 148 11.18 10.09 -20.83
CA GLN A 148 11.13 11.02 -21.97
C GLN A 148 12.37 11.90 -21.87
#